data_AF-A0A2M8Y6C1-F1
#
_entry.id   AF-A0A2M8Y6C1-F1
#
_cell.length_a   1.000
_cell.length_b   1.000
_cell.length_c   1.000
_cell.angle_alpha   90.00
_cell.angle_beta   90.00
_cell.angle_gamma   90.00
#
_symmetry.space_group_name_H-M   'P 1'
#
loop_
_entity.id
_entity.type
_entity.pdbx_description
1 polymer ?
#
loop_
_entity_poly.entity_id
_entity_poly.type
_entity_poly.pdbx_seq_one_letter_code
_entity_poly.pdbx_strand_id
1 'polypeptide(L)'
;MRTIITFALCLSLFSASYSQDKKTEAVKIEELPEVVVSQIKKDFAKYIPDNNADAVVRITQNEFLLYKVDDECGNFDKYLVTLESRKGSLVATYNEKGVLIGVSEKYENVELPREVINSVYLSYPEWIITKSKFEYSQEKGQVLKKAYLLKLKKDNKTQKLLVSSKGEIIKTTKALVMK
;
A
#
# COMPACT_ATOMS: atom_id res chain seq x y z
N MET A 1 72.87 -42.67 -6.27
CA MET A 1 73.42 -41.69 -5.31
C MET A 1 72.41 -40.55 -5.25
N ARG A 2 71.56 -40.47 -4.20
CA ARG A 2 71.80 -39.72 -2.96
C ARG A 2 72.16 -38.25 -3.26
N THR A 3 71.16 -37.37 -3.27
CA THR A 3 70.76 -36.43 -2.19
C THR A 3 71.44 -35.07 -2.33
N ILE A 4 70.75 -34.04 -1.81
CA ILE A 4 71.23 -32.72 -1.33
C ILE A 4 71.07 -31.55 -2.33
N ILE A 5 70.53 -30.37 -2.00
CA ILE A 5 69.85 -29.81 -0.81
C ILE A 5 69.04 -28.59 -1.32
N THR A 6 67.86 -28.38 -0.75
CA THR A 6 67.05 -27.15 -0.75
C THR A 6 67.75 -25.99 -0.03
N PHE A 7 67.82 -24.77 -0.60
CA PHE A 7 67.60 -23.55 0.18
C PHE A 7 67.38 -22.27 -0.66
N ALA A 8 66.26 -21.60 -0.37
CA ALA A 8 65.99 -20.16 -0.44
C ALA A 8 66.18 -19.38 -1.75
N LEU A 9 65.14 -18.65 -2.18
CA LEU A 9 64.96 -17.24 -1.80
C LEU A 9 63.81 -16.57 -2.61
N CYS A 10 62.88 -15.91 -1.88
CA CYS A 10 61.91 -14.89 -2.34
C CYS A 10 60.84 -15.33 -3.37
N LEU A 11 59.54 -15.47 -3.06
CA LEU A 11 58.56 -14.50 -2.54
C LEU A 11 58.55 -13.17 -3.32
N SER A 12 57.36 -12.82 -3.85
CA SER A 12 57.01 -11.69 -4.74
C SER A 12 57.29 -11.98 -6.22
N LEU A 13 56.39 -11.83 -7.20
CA LEU A 13 55.20 -10.99 -7.29
C LEU A 13 54.05 -11.75 -7.99
N PHE A 14 52.86 -11.72 -7.40
CA PHE A 14 51.59 -11.81 -8.12
C PHE A 14 51.28 -10.46 -8.80
N SER A 15 50.38 -10.49 -9.78
CA SER A 15 49.83 -9.43 -10.65
C SER A 15 50.58 -9.25 -11.98
N ALA A 16 49.95 -9.24 -13.16
CA ALA A 16 48.57 -8.93 -13.48
C ALA A 16 48.05 -9.78 -14.66
N SER A 17 46.83 -10.31 -14.54
CA SER A 17 45.98 -10.71 -15.66
C SER A 17 44.75 -9.81 -15.63
N TYR A 18 44.70 -8.80 -16.50
CA TYR A 18 43.52 -8.02 -16.89
C TYR A 18 43.93 -7.27 -18.17
N SER A 19 43.07 -7.01 -19.14
CA SER A 19 41.69 -7.38 -19.40
C SER A 19 41.49 -7.05 -20.89
N GLN A 20 40.60 -7.77 -21.57
CA GLN A 20 40.33 -7.56 -22.99
C GLN A 20 39.88 -6.13 -23.29
N ASP A 21 40.52 -5.57 -24.31
CA ASP A 21 40.23 -4.30 -24.96
C ASP A 21 38.89 -4.43 -25.72
N LYS A 22 37.84 -3.76 -25.21
CA LYS A 22 36.62 -3.47 -25.96
C LYS A 22 36.39 -1.97 -25.89
N LYS A 23 36.61 -1.31 -27.03
CA LYS A 23 36.23 0.07 -27.29
C LYS A 23 34.73 0.24 -27.05
N THR A 24 34.38 0.87 -25.93
CA THR A 24 33.04 1.39 -25.68
C THR A 24 32.96 2.73 -26.39
N GLU A 25 32.14 2.80 -27.43
CA GLU A 25 31.66 4.06 -27.98
C GLU A 25 31.08 4.89 -26.83
N ALA A 26 31.64 6.07 -26.61
CA ALA A 26 31.12 7.02 -25.63
C ALA A 26 29.75 7.49 -26.11
N VAL A 27 28.69 6.79 -25.67
CA VAL A 27 27.33 7.31 -25.71
C VAL A 27 27.36 8.58 -24.86
N LYS A 28 27.32 9.73 -25.53
CA LYS A 28 27.08 11.01 -24.90
C LYS A 28 25.69 10.93 -24.28
N ILE A 29 25.64 10.64 -22.99
CA ILE A 29 24.43 10.80 -22.18
C ILE A 29 24.21 12.31 -22.17
N GLU A 30 23.38 12.81 -23.07
CA GLU A 30 22.68 14.07 -22.79
C GLU A 30 21.87 13.78 -21.53
N GLU A 31 22.36 14.28 -20.40
CA GLU A 31 21.56 14.43 -19.21
C GLU A 31 20.29 15.17 -19.65
N LEU A 32 19.17 14.43 -19.68
CA LEU A 32 17.87 15.03 -19.83
C LEU A 32 17.85 16.19 -18.85
N PRO A 33 17.54 17.43 -19.30
CA PRO A 33 17.57 18.59 -18.43
C PRO A 33 16.77 18.18 -17.21
N GLU A 34 17.42 18.23 -16.04
CA GLU A 34 16.83 17.94 -14.73
C GLU A 34 15.42 18.45 -14.84
N VAL A 35 14.45 17.52 -14.94
CA VAL A 35 13.07 17.89 -15.19
C VAL A 35 12.86 18.97 -14.17
N VAL A 36 12.61 20.18 -14.66
CA VAL A 36 12.25 21.29 -13.82
C VAL A 36 11.00 20.74 -13.20
N VAL A 37 11.15 20.13 -12.02
CA VAL A 37 10.11 19.80 -11.08
C VAL A 37 9.76 21.20 -10.62
N SER A 38 9.07 21.90 -11.53
CA SER A 38 8.40 23.13 -11.31
C SER A 38 7.75 22.89 -9.97
N GLN A 39 8.17 23.70 -9.01
CA GLN A 39 7.72 23.72 -7.64
C GLN A 39 6.23 24.09 -7.64
N ILE A 40 5.40 23.26 -8.27
CA ILE A 40 3.96 23.36 -8.32
C ILE A 40 3.51 22.68 -7.03
N LYS A 41 3.73 23.45 -5.95
CA LYS A 41 3.02 23.43 -4.68
C LYS A 41 3.12 22.10 -3.92
N LYS A 42 4.13 22.05 -3.06
CA LYS A 42 4.39 21.04 -2.02
C LYS A 42 3.24 20.82 -1.00
N ASP A 43 2.13 21.55 -1.13
CA ASP A 43 1.08 21.69 -0.11
C ASP A 43 -0.34 21.24 -0.55
N PHE A 44 -0.50 20.60 -1.70
CA PHE A 44 -1.80 20.00 -2.03
C PHE A 44 -1.87 18.59 -1.48
N ALA A 45 -2.82 18.31 -0.57
CA ALA A 45 -2.92 16.99 0.02
C ALA A 45 -3.15 15.95 -1.07
N LYS A 46 -2.15 15.07 -1.21
CA LYS A 46 -2.16 14.01 -2.21
C LYS A 46 -3.09 12.89 -1.75
N TYR A 47 -3.94 12.40 -2.65
CA TYR A 47 -4.63 11.14 -2.46
C TYR A 47 -3.66 9.96 -2.66
N ILE A 48 -3.67 9.01 -1.73
CA ILE A 48 -2.89 7.78 -1.79
C ILE A 48 -3.88 6.63 -1.98
N PRO A 49 -3.95 6.01 -3.17
CA PRO A 49 -4.82 4.85 -3.39
C PRO A 49 -4.25 3.60 -2.71
N ASP A 50 -5.11 2.62 -2.44
CA ASP A 50 -4.72 1.30 -1.96
C ASP A 50 -4.61 0.31 -3.12
N ASN A 51 -3.54 -0.50 -3.14
CA ASN A 51 -3.50 -1.68 -4.00
C ASN A 51 -4.32 -2.82 -3.37
N ASN A 52 -5.62 -2.60 -3.22
CA ASN A 52 -6.52 -3.51 -2.52
C ASN A 52 -6.67 -4.84 -3.27
N ALA A 53 -6.94 -5.95 -2.57
CA ALA A 53 -7.23 -7.23 -3.21
C ALA A 53 -8.53 -7.18 -4.04
N ASP A 54 -9.52 -6.43 -3.59
CA ASP A 54 -10.82 -6.31 -4.25
C ASP A 54 -10.79 -5.32 -5.43
N ALA A 55 -11.25 -5.78 -6.60
CA ALA A 55 -11.28 -4.97 -7.80
C ALA A 55 -12.20 -3.75 -7.71
N VAL A 56 -13.34 -3.85 -7.02
CA VAL A 56 -14.30 -2.73 -6.90
C VAL A 56 -13.68 -1.59 -6.10
N VAL A 57 -12.91 -1.91 -5.07
CA VAL A 57 -12.15 -0.92 -4.30
C VAL A 57 -11.15 -0.23 -5.22
N ARG A 58 -10.29 -0.98 -5.92
CA ARG A 58 -9.29 -0.40 -6.84
C ARG A 58 -9.93 0.47 -7.93
N ILE A 59 -11.03 0.03 -8.53
CA ILE A 59 -11.73 0.79 -9.57
C ILE A 59 -12.24 2.12 -9.01
N THR A 60 -12.93 2.10 -7.86
CA THR A 60 -13.45 3.32 -7.22
C THR A 60 -12.34 4.32 -6.90
N GLN A 61 -11.20 3.82 -6.39
CA GLN A 61 -10.06 4.66 -6.06
C GLN A 61 -9.37 5.24 -7.31
N ASN A 62 -9.29 4.46 -8.39
CA ASN A 62 -8.76 4.92 -9.67
C ASN A 62 -9.68 5.95 -10.34
N GLU A 63 -11.00 5.79 -10.23
CA GLU A 63 -11.96 6.79 -10.68
C GLU A 63 -11.77 8.11 -9.92
N PHE A 64 -11.56 8.04 -8.60
CA PHE A 64 -11.28 9.23 -7.80
C PHE A 64 -9.96 9.93 -8.18
N LEU A 65 -8.90 9.18 -8.56
CA LEU A 65 -7.64 9.78 -9.04
C LEU A 65 -7.81 10.62 -10.31
N LEU A 66 -8.78 10.27 -11.15
CA LEU A 66 -9.09 10.98 -12.40
C LEU A 66 -10.07 12.13 -12.18
N TYR A 67 -10.71 12.19 -11.01
CA TYR A 67 -11.69 13.20 -10.69
C TYR A 67 -11.04 14.59 -10.56
N LYS A 68 -11.64 15.57 -11.21
CA LYS A 68 -11.28 16.98 -11.09
C LYS A 68 -12.44 17.69 -10.40
N VAL A 69 -12.11 18.45 -9.36
CA VAL A 69 -13.09 19.33 -8.71
C VAL A 69 -13.33 20.51 -9.64
N ASP A 70 -14.61 20.82 -9.89
CA ASP A 70 -15.01 22.02 -10.62
C ASP A 70 -14.87 23.28 -9.73
N ASP A 71 -14.50 24.40 -10.36
CA ASP A 71 -14.23 25.68 -9.69
C ASP A 71 -15.48 26.31 -9.04
N GLU A 72 -16.68 25.80 -9.32
CA GLU A 72 -17.96 26.30 -8.78
C GLU A 72 -18.18 25.98 -7.28
N CYS A 73 -17.32 25.14 -6.69
CA CYS A 73 -17.41 24.75 -5.27
C CYS A 73 -16.89 25.83 -4.28
N GLY A 74 -16.44 27.00 -4.76
CA GLY A 74 -15.75 28.03 -3.97
C GLY A 74 -16.56 28.81 -2.93
N ASN A 75 -17.86 28.52 -2.76
CA ASN A 75 -18.74 29.24 -1.81
C ASN A 75 -18.98 28.50 -0.48
N PHE A 76 -18.29 27.39 -0.21
CA PHE A 76 -18.45 26.60 1.01
C PHE A 76 -17.14 26.47 1.79
N ASP A 77 -17.19 26.60 3.12
CA ASP A 77 -16.05 26.39 4.01
C ASP A 77 -15.39 25.01 3.81
N LYS A 78 -16.24 24.00 3.58
CA LYS A 78 -15.88 22.62 3.23
C LYS A 78 -16.96 22.03 2.35
N TYR A 79 -16.54 21.17 1.43
CA TYR A 79 -17.47 20.39 0.61
C TYR A 79 -17.00 18.94 0.47
N LEU A 80 -17.94 18.07 0.12
CA LEU A 80 -17.73 16.64 0.01
C LEU A 80 -17.91 16.18 -1.43
N VAL A 81 -16.99 15.36 -1.89
CA VAL A 81 -17.12 14.58 -3.13
C VAL A 81 -17.31 13.13 -2.74
N THR A 82 -18.41 12.53 -3.16
CA THR A 82 -18.74 11.14 -2.86
C THR A 82 -18.77 10.33 -4.14
N LEU A 83 -18.02 9.23 -4.19
CA LEU A 83 -18.13 8.21 -5.22
C LEU A 83 -18.77 6.97 -4.59
N GLU A 84 -19.86 6.52 -5.19
CA GLU A 84 -20.58 5.32 -4.76
C GLU A 84 -20.37 4.18 -5.73
N SER A 85 -20.17 2.99 -5.18
CA SER A 85 -20.06 1.72 -5.89
C SER A 85 -21.08 0.74 -5.33
N ARG A 86 -21.26 -0.40 -6.01
CA ARG A 86 -22.17 -1.45 -5.52
C ARG A 86 -21.77 -2.04 -4.17
N LYS A 87 -20.49 -1.91 -3.76
CA LYS A 87 -19.98 -2.47 -2.51
C LYS A 87 -19.81 -1.42 -1.40
N GLY A 88 -19.84 -0.13 -1.71
CA GLY A 88 -19.48 0.90 -0.74
C GLY A 88 -19.15 2.23 -1.39
N SER A 89 -18.55 3.13 -0.62
CA SER A 89 -18.29 4.50 -1.05
C SER A 89 -16.93 5.03 -0.60
N LEU A 90 -16.45 6.00 -1.38
CA LEU A 90 -15.33 6.87 -1.08
C LEU A 90 -15.88 8.28 -0.88
N VAL A 91 -15.57 8.91 0.25
CA VAL A 91 -15.96 10.28 0.57
C VAL A 91 -14.70 11.11 0.76
N ALA A 92 -14.51 12.09 -0.10
CA ALA A 92 -13.40 13.04 -0.05
C ALA A 92 -13.89 14.40 0.46
N THR A 93 -13.16 14.95 1.42
CA THR A 93 -13.45 16.26 2.00
C THR A 93 -12.44 17.26 1.48
N TYR A 94 -12.94 18.37 0.96
CA TYR A 94 -12.15 19.49 0.49
C TYR A 94 -12.44 20.73 1.35
N ASN A 95 -11.48 21.64 1.44
CA ASN A 95 -11.68 22.96 2.03
C ASN A 95 -12.15 23.99 0.99
N GLU A 96 -12.47 25.21 1.45
CA GLU A 96 -12.87 26.36 0.63
C GLU A 96 -11.95 26.65 -0.58
N LYS A 97 -10.67 26.27 -0.51
CA LYS A 97 -9.65 26.51 -1.55
C LYS A 97 -9.55 25.37 -2.55
N GLY A 98 -10.45 24.40 -2.46
CA GLY A 98 -10.45 23.17 -3.23
C GLY A 98 -9.29 22.23 -2.93
N VAL A 99 -8.65 22.38 -1.77
CA VAL A 99 -7.58 21.47 -1.34
C VAL A 99 -8.21 20.28 -0.63
N LEU A 100 -7.87 19.08 -1.09
CA LEU A 100 -8.22 17.84 -0.40
C LEU A 100 -7.70 17.91 1.04
N ILE A 101 -8.52 17.60 2.04
CA ILE A 101 -8.08 17.56 3.44
C ILE A 101 -8.21 16.18 4.05
N GLY A 102 -9.13 15.35 3.54
CA GLY A 102 -9.24 13.96 3.98
C GLY A 102 -10.06 13.10 3.03
N VAL A 103 -9.88 11.78 3.17
CA VAL A 103 -10.69 10.77 2.49
C VAL A 103 -11.08 9.69 3.49
N SER A 104 -12.32 9.23 3.40
CA SER A 104 -12.88 8.14 4.19
C SER A 104 -13.61 7.18 3.27
N GLU A 105 -13.26 5.90 3.33
CA GLU A 105 -13.79 4.87 2.45
C GLU A 105 -14.29 3.69 3.26
N LYS A 106 -15.42 3.14 2.82
CA LYS A 106 -16.05 1.98 3.45
C LYS A 106 -16.62 1.07 2.39
N TYR A 107 -16.23 -0.19 2.42
CA TYR A 107 -16.71 -1.21 1.49
C TYR A 107 -17.12 -2.47 2.23
N GLU A 108 -18.16 -3.14 1.74
CA GLU A 108 -18.69 -4.39 2.27
C GLU A 108 -18.42 -5.57 1.34
N ASN A 109 -18.28 -6.75 1.95
CA ASN A 109 -18.01 -8.02 1.29
C ASN A 109 -16.84 -7.93 0.30
N VAL A 110 -15.76 -7.34 0.79
CA VAL A 110 -14.51 -7.19 0.06
C VAL A 110 -13.72 -8.49 0.02
N GLU A 111 -13.00 -8.72 -1.06
CA GLU A 111 -11.94 -9.71 -1.12
C GLU A 111 -10.82 -9.35 -0.13
N LEU A 112 -10.31 -10.37 0.56
CA LEU A 112 -9.30 -10.19 1.60
C LEU A 112 -7.91 -10.52 1.04
N PRO A 113 -6.87 -9.75 1.42
CA PRO A 113 -5.51 -10.10 1.08
C PRO A 113 -5.07 -11.37 1.82
N ARG A 114 -4.09 -12.08 1.26
CA ARG A 114 -3.64 -13.38 1.74
C ARG A 114 -3.19 -13.33 3.20
N GLU A 115 -2.53 -12.26 3.59
CA GLU A 115 -2.00 -12.02 4.93
C GLU A 115 -3.12 -11.98 5.98
N VAL A 116 -4.24 -11.33 5.66
CA VAL A 116 -5.42 -11.26 6.53
C VAL A 116 -6.09 -12.63 6.64
N ILE A 117 -6.26 -13.33 5.51
CA ILE A 117 -6.85 -14.68 5.49
C ILE A 117 -6.02 -15.63 6.36
N ASN A 118 -4.70 -15.66 6.14
CA ASN A 118 -3.78 -16.55 6.85
C ASN A 118 -3.78 -16.26 8.35
N SER A 119 -3.68 -14.99 8.75
CA SER A 119 -3.68 -14.61 10.16
C SER A 119 -4.96 -15.05 10.88
N VAL A 120 -6.12 -14.84 10.26
CA VAL A 120 -7.41 -15.23 10.83
C VAL A 120 -7.52 -16.74 10.92
N TYR A 121 -7.13 -17.46 9.88
CA TYR A 121 -7.18 -18.93 9.87
C TYR A 121 -6.31 -19.55 10.97
N LEU A 122 -5.09 -19.05 11.16
CA LEU A 122 -4.17 -19.52 12.20
C LEU A 122 -4.65 -19.18 13.61
N SER A 123 -5.19 -17.97 13.80
CA SER A 123 -5.61 -17.49 15.12
C SER A 123 -6.99 -18.00 15.55
N TYR A 124 -7.85 -18.32 14.59
CA TYR A 124 -9.24 -18.73 14.82
C TYR A 124 -9.57 -19.99 13.99
N PRO A 125 -8.96 -21.14 14.31
CA PRO A 125 -9.21 -22.38 13.58
C PRO A 125 -10.70 -22.77 13.64
N GLU A 126 -11.20 -23.32 12.53
CA GLU A 126 -12.60 -23.72 12.32
C GLU A 126 -13.63 -22.58 12.31
N TRP A 127 -13.21 -21.32 12.50
CA TRP A 127 -14.10 -20.17 12.30
C TRP A 127 -14.14 -19.75 10.84
N ILE A 128 -15.35 -19.49 10.34
CA ILE A 128 -15.58 -19.08 8.96
C ILE A 128 -15.79 -17.57 8.90
N ILE A 129 -15.07 -16.89 8.02
CA ILE A 129 -15.33 -15.48 7.69
C ILE A 129 -16.62 -15.41 6.88
N THR A 130 -17.65 -14.78 7.44
CA THR A 130 -18.98 -14.65 6.82
C THR A 130 -19.26 -13.26 6.24
N LYS A 131 -18.57 -12.24 6.75
CA LYS A 131 -18.61 -10.87 6.20
C LYS A 131 -17.24 -10.23 6.36
N SER A 132 -16.87 -9.43 5.39
CA SER A 132 -15.68 -8.57 5.40
C SER A 132 -16.11 -7.14 5.15
N LYS A 133 -15.57 -6.17 5.89
CA LYS A 133 -15.68 -4.76 5.54
C LYS A 133 -14.29 -4.16 5.49
N PHE A 134 -14.00 -3.39 4.45
CA PHE A 134 -12.77 -2.61 4.35
C PHE A 134 -13.04 -1.18 4.82
N GLU A 135 -12.18 -0.67 5.69
CA GLU A 135 -12.19 0.72 6.13
C GLU A 135 -10.82 1.34 5.84
N TYR A 136 -10.84 2.39 5.03
CA TYR A 136 -9.68 3.17 4.67
C TYR A 136 -9.90 4.64 5.01
N SER A 137 -8.89 5.31 5.55
CA SER A 137 -8.96 6.75 5.72
C SER A 137 -7.58 7.39 5.65
N GLN A 138 -7.55 8.58 5.09
CA GLN A 138 -6.37 9.42 5.08
C GLN A 138 -6.71 10.87 5.40
N GLU A 139 -5.75 11.59 5.96
CA GLU A 139 -5.84 13.02 6.22
C GLU A 139 -4.53 13.68 5.82
N LYS A 140 -4.59 14.78 5.06
CA LYS A 140 -3.40 15.55 4.65
C LYS A 140 -2.27 14.68 4.05
N GLY A 141 -2.64 13.69 3.23
CA GLY A 141 -1.69 12.77 2.58
C GLY A 141 -1.09 11.70 3.49
N GLN A 142 -1.63 11.50 4.70
CA GLN A 142 -1.21 10.45 5.62
C GLN A 142 -2.33 9.41 5.77
N VAL A 143 -1.99 8.13 5.59
CA VAL A 143 -2.93 7.02 5.81
C VAL A 143 -3.11 6.81 7.30
N LEU A 144 -4.31 7.09 7.81
CA LEU A 144 -4.66 6.93 9.22
C LEU A 144 -5.23 5.55 9.52
N LYS A 145 -5.92 4.94 8.55
CA LYS A 145 -6.58 3.65 8.73
C LYS A 145 -6.56 2.84 7.45
N LYS A 146 -6.23 1.56 7.61
CA LYS A 146 -6.31 0.55 6.55
C LYS A 146 -6.54 -0.81 7.20
N ALA A 147 -7.80 -1.14 7.43
CA ALA A 147 -8.19 -2.28 8.25
C ALA A 147 -9.43 -2.99 7.71
N TYR A 148 -9.59 -4.24 8.12
CA TYR A 148 -10.70 -5.11 7.80
C TYR A 148 -11.51 -5.43 9.06
N LEU A 149 -12.80 -5.10 9.04
CA LEU A 149 -13.75 -5.55 10.05
C LEU A 149 -14.41 -6.84 9.57
N LEU A 150 -14.07 -7.96 10.20
CA LEU A 150 -14.53 -9.29 9.84
C LEU A 150 -15.62 -9.77 10.79
N LYS A 151 -16.63 -10.47 10.26
CA LYS A 151 -17.57 -11.26 11.06
C LYS A 151 -17.24 -12.73 10.90
N LEU A 152 -16.86 -13.37 11.99
CA LEU A 152 -16.64 -14.81 12.04
C LEU A 152 -17.87 -15.55 12.56
N LYS A 153 -18.03 -16.79 12.12
CA LYS A 153 -19.03 -17.74 12.61
C LYS A 153 -18.38 -19.09 12.89
N LYS A 154 -18.75 -19.71 14.01
CA LYS A 154 -18.47 -21.11 14.34
C LYS A 154 -19.71 -21.65 15.03
N ASP A 155 -20.32 -22.68 14.46
CA ASP A 155 -21.60 -23.24 14.92
C ASP A 155 -22.69 -22.15 15.06
N ASN A 156 -23.26 -22.01 16.26
CA ASN A 156 -24.22 -20.97 16.63
C ASN A 156 -23.56 -19.72 17.22
N LYS A 157 -22.23 -19.59 17.19
CA LYS A 157 -21.50 -18.44 17.74
C LYS A 157 -21.01 -17.51 16.65
N THR A 158 -21.02 -16.21 16.93
CA THR A 158 -20.41 -15.19 16.07
C THR A 158 -19.51 -14.26 16.86
N GLN A 159 -18.47 -13.74 16.22
CA GLN A 159 -17.59 -12.72 16.77
C GLN A 159 -17.14 -11.76 15.67
N LYS A 160 -16.77 -10.53 16.07
CA LYS A 160 -16.20 -9.53 15.17
C LYS A 160 -14.72 -9.35 15.47
N LEU A 161 -13.93 -9.24 14.41
CA LEU A 161 -12.50 -8.97 14.48
C LEU A 161 -12.18 -7.71 13.68
N LEU A 162 -11.34 -6.85 14.23
CA LEU A 162 -10.67 -5.80 13.49
C LEU A 162 -9.24 -6.27 13.22
N VAL A 163 -8.89 -6.37 11.94
CA VAL A 163 -7.58 -6.86 11.48
C VAL A 163 -6.92 -5.78 10.63
N SER A 164 -5.65 -5.49 10.86
CA SER A 164 -4.88 -4.57 10.00
C SER A 164 -4.70 -5.18 8.61
N SER A 165 -4.40 -4.37 7.60
CA SER A 165 -4.07 -4.87 6.26
C SER A 165 -2.83 -5.78 6.21
N LYS A 166 -2.00 -5.80 7.26
CA LYS A 166 -0.85 -6.71 7.40
C LYS A 166 -1.21 -8.02 8.10
N GLY A 167 -2.48 -8.22 8.46
CA GLY A 167 -2.94 -9.39 9.18
C GLY A 167 -2.83 -9.29 10.71
N GLU A 168 -2.46 -8.15 11.29
CA GLU A 168 -2.39 -8.02 12.75
C GLU A 168 -3.80 -7.89 13.34
N ILE A 169 -4.16 -8.70 14.35
CA ILE A 169 -5.45 -8.61 15.01
C ILE A 169 -5.42 -7.44 16.00
N ILE A 170 -6.15 -6.37 15.68
CA ILE A 170 -6.17 -5.11 16.47
C ILE A 170 -7.19 -5.21 17.61
N LYS A 171 -8.38 -5.76 17.33
CA LYS A 171 -9.47 -5.83 18.32
C LYS A 171 -10.34 -7.05 18.06
N THR A 172 -10.81 -7.66 19.16
CA THR A 172 -11.77 -8.75 19.13
C THR A 172 -12.96 -8.46 20.05
N THR A 173 -14.14 -8.92 19.66
CA THR A 173 -15.31 -8.95 20.55
C THR A 173 -15.49 -10.35 21.11
N LYS A 174 -15.97 -10.50 22.35
CA LYS A 174 -16.38 -11.80 22.89
C LYS A 174 -17.40 -12.47 21.97
N ALA A 175 -17.27 -13.79 21.81
CA ALA A 175 -18.20 -14.58 21.02
C ALA A 175 -19.62 -14.51 21.61
N LEU A 176 -20.61 -14.29 20.75
CA LEU A 176 -22.02 -14.21 21.10
C LEU A 176 -22.76 -15.40 20.48
N VAL A 177 -23.61 -16.05 21.27
CA VAL A 177 -24.53 -17.10 20.80
C VAL A 177 -25.66 -16.43 20.03
N MET A 178 -25.92 -16.91 18.81
CA MET A 178 -27.07 -16.48 18.03
C MET A 178 -28.34 -17.06 18.66
N LYS A 179 -29.29 -16.17 18.97
CA LYS A 179 -30.66 -16.54 19.35
C LYS A 179 -31.44 -16.96 18.11
#